data_AF-A0A7S1ITC1-F1
#
_entry.id   AF-A0A7S1ITC1-F1
#
_cell.length_a   1.000
_cell.length_b   1.000
_cell.length_c   1.000
_cell.angle_alpha   90.00
_cell.angle_beta   90.00
_cell.angle_gamma   90.00
#
_symmetry.space_group_name_H-M   'P 1'
#
loop_
_entity.id
_entity.type
_entity.pdbx_description
1 polymer ?
#
loop_
_entity_poly.entity_id
_entity_poly.type
_entity_poly.pdbx_seq_one_letter_code
_entity_poly.pdbx_strand_id
1 'polypeptide(L)'
;GLMERAGRAFPRYEGTGLYPLCSRINHSCCPNALLLWDPDRPLEARVVAVRDIKAGAEVLTTYVDVAMEVEERQEALQALYGFTCRCPKCAFETGEAGPSQWHALAADAMAECRFQDCVDIYRRLTEEDGADGAALYGLGKALQALKQYEEAAQVWRARHA
;
A
#
# COMPACT_ATOMS: atom_id res chain seq x y z
N GLY A 1 12.03 -23.19 -12.40
CA GLY A 1 11.83 -21.78 -12.83
C GLY A 1 11.11 -20.98 -11.75
N LEU A 2 11.10 -19.65 -11.82
CA LEU A 2 10.43 -18.76 -10.84
C LEU A 2 8.96 -19.18 -10.58
N MET A 3 8.27 -19.63 -11.64
CA MET A 3 6.92 -20.21 -11.62
C MET A 3 6.80 -21.53 -10.81
N GLU A 4 7.85 -22.38 -10.79
CA GLU A 4 7.85 -23.64 -10.02
C GLU A 4 8.11 -23.40 -8.51
N ARG A 5 8.79 -22.31 -8.15
CA ARG A 5 9.05 -21.97 -6.73
C ARG A 5 7.84 -21.27 -6.10
N ALA A 6 7.03 -20.57 -6.89
CA ALA A 6 5.78 -19.94 -6.45
C ALA A 6 4.66 -20.97 -6.15
N GLY A 7 4.71 -22.17 -6.75
CA GLY A 7 3.65 -23.17 -6.65
C GLY A 7 3.46 -23.87 -5.30
N ARG A 8 4.28 -23.57 -4.28
CA ARG A 8 4.17 -24.14 -2.93
C ARG A 8 3.59 -23.18 -1.87
N ALA A 9 3.38 -21.90 -2.21
CA ALA A 9 2.97 -20.88 -1.25
C ALA A 9 1.54 -20.32 -1.49
N PHE A 10 0.91 -20.64 -2.62
CA PHE A 10 -0.40 -20.11 -3.01
C PHE A 10 -1.38 -21.24 -3.36
N PRO A 11 -2.70 -21.06 -3.09
CA PRO A 11 -3.71 -22.04 -3.46
C PRO A 11 -3.66 -22.34 -4.97
N ARG A 12 -3.99 -23.58 -5.36
CA ARG A 12 -4.09 -23.97 -6.77
C ARG A 12 -5.10 -23.06 -7.47
N TYR A 13 -4.65 -22.30 -8.46
CA TYR A 13 -5.55 -21.61 -9.38
C TYR A 13 -6.41 -22.66 -10.11
N GLU A 14 -7.74 -22.54 -10.02
CA GLU A 14 -8.67 -23.46 -10.70
C GLU A 14 -8.74 -23.20 -12.22
N GLY A 15 -8.29 -22.03 -12.66
CA GLY A 15 -8.19 -21.66 -14.07
C GLY A 15 -7.67 -20.23 -14.27
N THR A 16 -7.53 -19.84 -15.54
CA THR A 16 -7.15 -18.48 -15.96
C THR A 16 -8.27 -17.90 -16.83
N GLY A 17 -8.63 -16.64 -16.61
CA GLY A 17 -9.62 -15.92 -17.40
C GLY A 17 -9.06 -14.62 -17.97
N LEU A 18 -9.59 -14.20 -19.11
CA LEU A 18 -9.29 -12.90 -19.72
C LEU A 18 -10.46 -11.95 -19.45
N TYR A 19 -10.17 -10.81 -18.80
CA TYR A 19 -11.17 -9.82 -18.40
C TYR A 19 -10.82 -8.45 -19.00
N PRO A 20 -11.17 -8.18 -20.27
CA PRO A 20 -10.69 -7.00 -21.00
C PRO A 20 -11.00 -5.66 -20.30
N LEU A 21 -12.11 -5.55 -19.57
CA LEU A 21 -12.44 -4.34 -18.80
C LEU A 21 -11.50 -4.16 -17.59
N CYS A 22 -11.24 -5.24 -16.85
CA CYS A 22 -10.32 -5.22 -15.71
C CYS A 22 -8.88 -4.98 -16.16
N SER A 23 -8.48 -5.50 -17.32
CA SER A 23 -7.14 -5.31 -17.89
C SER A 23 -6.78 -3.86 -18.24
N ARG A 24 -7.74 -2.93 -18.14
CA ARG A 24 -7.50 -1.48 -18.33
C ARG A 24 -7.07 -0.77 -17.04
N ILE A 25 -7.19 -1.43 -15.89
CA ILE A 25 -6.93 -0.84 -14.57
C ILE A 25 -5.44 -0.93 -14.28
N ASN A 26 -4.76 0.21 -14.21
CA ASN A 26 -3.32 0.25 -14.01
C ASN A 26 -2.89 -0.14 -12.58
N HIS A 27 -1.59 -0.38 -12.45
CA HIS A 27 -0.95 -0.78 -11.20
C HIS A 27 -0.65 0.40 -10.26
N SER A 28 -0.82 0.18 -8.96
CA SER A 28 -0.16 0.91 -7.88
C SER A 28 0.12 -0.02 -6.70
N CYS A 29 1.27 0.12 -6.03
CA CYS A 29 1.53 -0.58 -4.77
C CYS A 29 0.75 0.03 -3.59
N CYS A 30 0.06 1.15 -3.81
CA CYS A 30 -0.97 1.73 -2.93
C CYS A 30 -2.26 1.91 -3.76
N PRO A 31 -2.99 0.81 -4.05
CA PRO A 31 -4.15 0.84 -4.94
C PRO A 31 -5.36 1.51 -4.26
N ASN A 32 -6.30 2.00 -5.05
CA ASN A 32 -7.57 2.52 -4.55
C ASN A 32 -8.76 1.57 -4.83
N ALA A 33 -8.52 0.47 -5.55
CA ALA A 33 -9.47 -0.60 -5.77
C ALA A 33 -8.80 -1.99 -5.76
N LEU A 34 -9.54 -2.98 -5.27
CA LEU A 34 -9.15 -4.38 -5.29
C LEU A 34 -9.92 -5.12 -6.39
N LEU A 35 -9.20 -6.02 -7.08
CA LEU A 35 -9.80 -7.02 -7.94
C LEU A 35 -10.08 -8.26 -7.08
N LEU A 36 -11.35 -8.62 -6.93
CA LEU A 36 -11.81 -9.75 -6.15
C LEU A 36 -12.47 -10.79 -7.05
N TRP A 37 -12.29 -12.06 -6.68
CA TRP A 37 -12.95 -13.20 -7.31
C TRP A 37 -13.91 -13.81 -6.31
N ASP A 38 -15.14 -14.07 -6.74
CA ASP A 38 -16.17 -14.68 -5.92
C ASP A 38 -16.06 -16.21 -6.04
N PRO A 39 -15.82 -16.96 -4.95
CA PRO A 39 -15.79 -18.42 -4.98
C PRO A 39 -17.11 -19.03 -5.48
N ASP A 40 -18.24 -18.39 -5.20
CA ASP A 40 -19.57 -18.85 -5.62
C ASP A 40 -19.87 -18.47 -7.08
N ARG A 41 -19.08 -17.55 -7.66
CA ARG A 41 -19.16 -17.11 -9.06
C ARG A 41 -17.76 -17.00 -9.68
N PRO A 42 -17.13 -18.14 -10.01
CA PRO A 42 -15.71 -18.20 -10.40
C PRO A 42 -15.36 -17.49 -11.72
N LEU A 43 -16.37 -17.11 -12.51
CA LEU A 43 -16.21 -16.36 -13.77
C LEU A 43 -16.51 -14.86 -13.62
N GLU A 44 -16.85 -14.39 -12.41
CA GLU A 44 -17.11 -12.97 -12.13
C GLU A 44 -15.89 -12.35 -11.44
N ALA A 45 -15.33 -11.32 -12.08
CA ALA A 45 -14.33 -10.45 -11.47
C ALA A 45 -15.00 -9.17 -10.96
N ARG A 46 -14.72 -8.79 -9.72
CA ARG A 46 -15.29 -7.62 -9.05
C ARG A 46 -14.21 -6.60 -8.76
N VAL A 47 -14.43 -5.36 -9.15
CA VAL A 47 -13.56 -4.23 -8.82
C VAL A 47 -14.23 -3.45 -7.70
N VAL A 48 -13.63 -3.47 -6.52
CA VAL A 48 -14.21 -2.85 -5.31
C VAL A 48 -13.29 -1.73 -4.85
N ALA A 49 -13.82 -0.51 -4.74
CA ALA A 49 -13.09 0.60 -4.16
C ALA A 49 -12.79 0.33 -2.68
N VAL A 50 -11.56 0.59 -2.25
CA VAL A 50 -11.13 0.45 -0.84
C VAL A 50 -11.01 1.78 -0.12
N ARG A 51 -11.22 2.88 -0.85
CA ARG A 51 -11.27 4.25 -0.35
C ARG A 51 -12.11 5.10 -1.29
N ASP A 52 -12.44 6.31 -0.87
CA ASP A 52 -13.14 7.27 -1.73
C ASP A 52 -12.30 7.61 -2.97
N ILE A 53 -12.90 7.47 -4.15
CA ILE A 53 -12.27 7.79 -5.43
C ILE A 53 -12.95 9.05 -5.98
N LYS A 54 -12.19 10.15 -6.05
CA LYS A 54 -12.69 11.43 -6.58
C LYS A 54 -12.98 11.31 -8.09
N ALA A 55 -13.97 12.07 -8.57
CA ALA A 55 -14.26 12.14 -9.99
C ALA A 55 -13.01 12.55 -10.80
N GLY A 56 -12.70 11.79 -11.85
CA GLY A 56 -11.52 11.99 -12.69
C GLY A 56 -10.22 11.37 -12.15
N ALA A 57 -10.21 10.83 -10.92
CA ALA A 57 -9.07 10.06 -10.43
C ALA A 57 -9.02 8.68 -11.12
N GLU A 58 -7.82 8.20 -11.37
CA GLU A 58 -7.60 6.88 -11.96
C GLU A 58 -7.95 5.77 -10.96
N VAL A 59 -8.60 4.71 -11.45
CA VAL A 59 -8.80 3.48 -10.67
C VAL A 59 -7.55 2.62 -10.82
N LEU A 60 -6.95 2.25 -9.70
CA LEU A 60 -5.68 1.56 -9.61
C LEU A 60 -5.81 0.29 -8.76
N THR A 61 -5.21 -0.80 -9.21
CA THR A 61 -5.15 -2.07 -8.49
C THR A 61 -3.71 -2.56 -8.32
N THR A 62 -3.48 -3.67 -7.61
CA THR A 62 -2.14 -4.25 -7.50
C THR A 62 -1.97 -5.45 -8.44
N TYR A 63 -0.78 -5.57 -9.04
CA TYR A 63 -0.41 -6.67 -9.93
C TYR A 63 0.57 -7.66 -9.25
N VAL A 64 1.11 -7.24 -8.11
CA VAL A 64 2.14 -7.95 -7.35
C VAL A 64 1.75 -7.94 -5.87
N ASP A 65 2.39 -8.79 -5.08
CA ASP A 65 2.26 -8.71 -3.63
C ASP A 65 2.97 -7.44 -3.13
N VAL A 66 2.22 -6.57 -2.45
CA VAL A 66 2.72 -5.29 -1.94
C VAL A 66 3.54 -5.43 -0.66
N ALA A 67 3.54 -6.62 -0.05
CA ALA A 67 4.37 -6.96 1.11
C ALA A 67 5.81 -7.35 0.72
N MET A 68 6.09 -7.58 -0.58
CA MET A 68 7.44 -7.80 -1.08
C MET A 68 8.29 -6.53 -0.99
N GLU A 69 9.62 -6.69 -0.93
CA GLU A 69 10.55 -5.57 -0.94
C GLU A 69 10.45 -4.78 -2.25
N VAL A 70 10.80 -3.49 -2.22
CA VAL A 70 10.60 -2.61 -3.37
C VAL A 70 11.35 -3.10 -4.61
N GLU A 71 12.57 -3.60 -4.43
CA GLU A 71 13.39 -4.16 -5.51
C GLU A 71 12.70 -5.35 -6.17
N GLU A 72 12.18 -6.28 -5.36
CA GLU A 72 11.50 -7.47 -5.87
C GLU A 72 10.22 -7.11 -6.63
N ARG A 73 9.46 -6.11 -6.16
CA ARG A 73 8.29 -5.59 -6.87
C ARG A 73 8.68 -4.96 -8.20
N GLN A 74 9.75 -4.15 -8.24
CA GLN A 74 10.22 -3.54 -9.49
C GLN A 74 10.70 -4.60 -10.48
N GLU A 75 11.45 -5.59 -10.04
CA GLU A 75 11.91 -6.70 -10.88
C GLU A 75 10.72 -7.48 -11.45
N ALA A 76 9.73 -7.84 -10.63
CA ALA A 76 8.53 -8.54 -11.06
C ALA A 76 7.71 -7.73 -12.08
N LEU A 77 7.52 -6.43 -11.82
CA LEU A 77 6.77 -5.54 -12.72
C LEU A 77 7.50 -5.34 -14.05
N GLN A 78 8.82 -5.18 -14.03
CA GLN A 78 9.62 -5.05 -15.24
C GLN A 78 9.62 -6.36 -16.04
N ALA A 79 9.72 -7.52 -15.39
CA ALA A 79 9.77 -8.82 -16.05
C ALA A 79 8.42 -9.25 -16.65
N LEU A 80 7.31 -8.97 -15.95
CA LEU A 80 5.97 -9.44 -16.36
C LEU A 80 5.19 -8.40 -17.17
N TYR A 81 5.40 -7.11 -16.90
CA TYR A 81 4.60 -6.03 -17.47
C TYR A 81 5.43 -4.94 -18.17
N GLY A 82 6.76 -4.96 -18.04
CA GLY A 82 7.65 -4.10 -18.81
C GLY A 82 7.72 -2.63 -18.35
N PHE A 83 7.35 -2.32 -17.11
CA PHE A 83 7.39 -0.95 -16.59
C PHE A 83 8.01 -0.84 -15.18
N THR A 84 8.49 0.35 -14.84
CA THR A 84 8.95 0.72 -13.49
C THR A 84 7.85 1.44 -12.73
N CYS A 85 7.48 0.94 -11.55
CA CYS A 85 6.46 1.58 -10.71
C CYS A 85 7.02 2.81 -10.01
N ARG A 86 6.33 3.94 -10.12
CA ARG A 86 6.68 5.20 -9.43
C ARG A 86 5.56 5.67 -8.50
N CYS A 87 4.76 4.74 -8.00
CA CYS A 87 3.68 5.07 -7.07
C CYS A 87 4.24 5.63 -5.75
N PRO A 88 3.44 6.35 -4.95
CA PRO A 88 3.86 6.92 -3.68
C PRO A 88 4.60 5.95 -2.73
N LYS A 89 4.15 4.67 -2.63
CA LYS A 89 4.85 3.66 -1.81
C LYS A 89 6.25 3.36 -2.35
N CYS A 90 6.40 3.14 -3.65
CA CYS A 90 7.72 2.92 -4.25
C CYS A 90 8.63 4.14 -4.08
N ALA A 91 8.11 5.35 -4.32
CA ALA A 91 8.89 6.57 -4.16
C ALA A 91 9.33 6.80 -2.71
N PHE A 92 8.49 6.43 -1.72
CA PHE A 92 8.87 6.44 -0.31
C PHE A 92 10.01 5.45 -0.03
N GLU A 93 9.85 4.18 -0.43
CA GLU A 93 10.81 3.12 -0.15
C GLU A 93 12.16 3.30 -0.86
N THR A 94 12.17 3.87 -2.07
CA THR A 94 13.41 4.21 -2.79
C THR A 94 14.05 5.53 -2.33
N GLY A 95 13.38 6.30 -1.47
CA GLY A 95 13.84 7.61 -1.03
C GLY A 95 13.74 8.72 -2.09
N GLU A 96 12.98 8.51 -3.15
CA GLU A 96 12.69 9.52 -4.18
C GLU A 96 11.62 10.53 -3.74
N ALA A 97 10.79 10.17 -2.76
CA ALA A 97 9.77 11.05 -2.19
C ALA A 97 10.29 11.85 -1.00
N GLY A 98 9.76 13.07 -0.81
CA GLY A 98 10.03 13.90 0.37
C GLY A 98 8.87 13.99 1.37
N PRO A 99 9.04 14.71 2.50
CA PRO A 99 8.09 14.77 3.62
C PRO A 99 6.64 15.08 3.24
N SER A 100 6.41 16.02 2.33
CA SER A 100 5.05 16.40 1.90
C SER A 100 4.30 15.24 1.24
N GLN A 101 5.00 14.38 0.49
CA GLN A 101 4.43 13.20 -0.15
C GLN A 101 4.20 12.08 0.86
N TRP A 102 5.05 11.98 1.89
CA TRP A 102 4.94 10.99 2.95
C TRP A 102 3.69 11.21 3.80
N HIS A 103 3.36 12.47 4.13
CA HIS A 103 2.11 12.81 4.82
C HIS A 103 0.88 12.31 4.06
N ALA A 104 0.83 12.54 2.75
CA ALA A 104 -0.27 12.07 1.92
C ALA A 104 -0.34 10.53 1.90
N LEU A 105 0.81 9.86 1.75
CA LEU A 105 0.88 8.40 1.79
C LEU A 105 0.44 7.82 3.14
N ALA A 106 0.81 8.45 4.25
CA ALA A 106 0.42 8.04 5.59
C ALA A 106 -1.08 8.26 5.85
N ALA A 107 -1.65 9.35 5.34
CA ALA A 107 -3.10 9.60 5.42
C ALA A 107 -3.90 8.54 4.64
N ASP A 108 -3.44 8.19 3.44
CA ASP A 108 -4.02 7.12 2.62
C ASP A 108 -3.94 5.76 3.34
N ALA A 109 -2.75 5.41 3.87
CA ALA A 109 -2.57 4.19 4.65
C ALA A 109 -3.49 4.15 5.88
N MET A 110 -3.73 5.29 6.52
CA MET A 110 -4.59 5.37 7.70
C MET A 110 -6.07 5.16 7.33
N ALA A 111 -6.52 5.76 6.23
CA ALA A 111 -7.88 5.57 5.72
C ALA A 111 -8.15 4.11 5.31
N GLU A 112 -7.12 3.40 4.86
CA GLU A 112 -7.16 2.00 4.45
C GLU A 112 -6.90 1.00 5.61
N CYS A 113 -6.81 1.48 6.85
CA CYS A 113 -6.47 0.68 8.03
C CYS A 113 -5.12 -0.07 7.93
N ARG A 114 -4.20 0.38 7.06
CA ARG A 114 -2.81 -0.09 6.98
C ARG A 114 -1.98 0.61 8.07
N PHE A 115 -2.30 0.30 9.32
CA PHE A 115 -1.74 1.03 10.46
C PHE A 115 -0.24 0.81 10.64
N GLN A 116 0.30 -0.35 10.26
CA GLN A 116 1.75 -0.57 10.31
C GLN A 116 2.48 0.33 9.32
N ASP A 117 2.03 0.39 8.06
CA ASP A 117 2.58 1.30 7.06
C ASP A 117 2.53 2.77 7.54
N CYS A 118 1.44 3.17 8.21
CA CYS A 118 1.35 4.50 8.82
C CYS A 118 2.46 4.75 9.83
N VAL A 119 2.70 3.79 10.73
CA VAL A 119 3.74 3.89 11.75
C VAL A 119 5.11 4.07 11.09
N ASP A 120 5.42 3.26 10.08
CA ASP A 120 6.73 3.30 9.41
C ASP A 120 6.95 4.65 8.70
N ILE A 121 5.92 5.17 8.02
CA ILE A 121 6.00 6.46 7.34
C ILE A 121 6.11 7.62 8.35
N TYR A 122 5.28 7.63 9.39
CA TYR A 122 5.33 8.72 10.38
C TYR A 122 6.59 8.69 11.23
N ARG A 123 7.16 7.51 11.53
CA ARG A 123 8.48 7.42 12.18
C ARG A 123 9.55 8.10 11.35
N ARG A 124 9.60 7.82 10.05
CA ARG A 124 10.55 8.49 9.15
C ARG A 124 10.34 10.00 9.10
N LEU A 125 9.09 10.47 9.07
CA LEU A 125 8.78 11.91 9.19
C LEU A 125 9.32 12.51 10.48
N THR A 126 9.13 11.85 11.63
CA THR A 126 9.61 12.34 12.93
C THR A 126 11.13 12.22 13.11
N GLU A 127 11.79 11.32 12.38
CA GLU A 127 13.25 11.23 12.32
C GLU A 127 13.86 12.41 11.54
N GLU A 128 13.19 12.87 10.47
CA GLU A 128 13.61 14.04 9.70
C GLU A 128 13.27 15.36 10.40
N ASP A 129 12.07 15.47 10.96
CA ASP A 129 11.60 16.62 11.73
C ASP A 129 10.87 16.17 13.00
N GLY A 130 11.61 16.11 14.10
CA GLY A 130 11.07 15.76 15.42
C GLY A 130 10.03 16.74 15.96
N ALA A 131 9.87 17.92 15.36
CA ALA A 131 8.86 18.90 15.72
C ALA A 131 7.62 18.86 14.82
N ASP A 132 7.54 17.92 13.86
CA ASP A 132 6.37 17.75 13.01
C ASP A 132 5.17 17.25 13.83
N GLY A 133 4.37 18.22 14.29
CA GLY A 133 3.20 17.95 15.12
C GLY A 133 2.10 17.15 14.40
N ALA A 134 2.05 17.20 13.07
CA ALA A 134 1.10 16.39 12.30
C ALA A 134 1.56 14.93 12.24
N ALA A 135 2.87 14.71 12.03
CA ALA A 135 3.46 13.37 12.02
C ALA A 135 3.37 12.70 13.39
N LEU A 136 3.69 13.42 14.47
CA LEU A 136 3.54 12.92 15.84
C LEU A 136 2.08 12.57 16.18
N TYR A 137 1.13 13.39 15.75
CA TYR A 137 -0.29 13.09 15.94
C TYR A 137 -0.70 11.82 15.19
N GLY A 138 -0.35 11.74 13.91
CA GLY A 138 -0.63 10.58 13.05
C GLY A 138 0.01 9.30 13.57
N LEU A 139 1.27 9.35 14.00
CA LEU A 139 2.00 8.23 14.60
C LEU A 139 1.27 7.71 15.84
N GLY A 140 0.93 8.59 16.78
CA GLY A 140 0.20 8.19 17.97
C GLY A 140 -1.18 7.58 17.67
N LYS A 141 -1.90 8.09 16.66
CA LYS A 141 -3.17 7.51 16.20
C LYS A 141 -2.98 6.12 15.59
N ALA A 142 -1.93 5.91 14.80
CA ALA A 142 -1.60 4.61 14.20
C ALA A 142 -1.24 3.57 15.26
N LEU A 143 -0.34 3.93 16.19
CA LEU A 143 0.05 3.09 17.33
C LEU A 143 -1.15 2.74 18.21
N GLN A 144 -2.05 3.70 18.45
CA GLN A 144 -3.29 3.45 19.18
C GLN A 144 -4.17 2.42 18.46
N ALA A 145 -4.31 2.51 17.14
CA ALA A 145 -5.10 1.54 16.35
C ALA A 145 -4.48 0.13 16.38
N LEU A 146 -3.15 0.03 16.47
CA LEU A 146 -2.40 -1.21 16.69
C LEU A 146 -2.41 -1.70 18.16
N LYS A 147 -3.08 -0.97 19.07
CA LYS A 147 -3.12 -1.25 20.52
C LYS A 147 -1.74 -1.15 21.21
N GLN A 148 -0.79 -0.45 20.60
CA GLN A 148 0.52 -0.13 21.17
C GLN A 148 0.42 1.13 22.05
N TYR A 149 -0.36 1.04 23.13
CA TYR A 149 -0.77 2.20 23.92
C TYR A 149 0.38 2.91 24.66
N GLU A 150 1.38 2.15 25.11
CA GLU A 150 2.53 2.71 25.82
C GLU A 150 3.36 3.61 24.90
N GLU A 151 3.64 3.12 23.70
CA GLU A 151 4.38 3.88 22.68
C GLU A 151 3.57 5.09 22.19
N ALA A 152 2.27 4.92 21.95
CA ALA A 152 1.39 6.04 21.60
C ALA A 152 1.43 7.17 22.64
N ALA A 153 1.43 6.81 23.94
CA ALA A 153 1.53 7.79 25.01
C ALA A 153 2.90 8.50 25.05
N GLN A 154 3.99 7.82 24.73
CA GLN A 154 5.33 8.42 24.63
C GLN A 154 5.38 9.45 23.50
N VAL A 155 4.85 9.10 22.31
CA VAL A 155 4.78 10.00 21.15
C VAL A 155 3.95 11.26 21.45
N TRP A 156 2.79 11.12 22.10
CA TRP A 156 1.97 12.29 22.44
C TRP A 156 2.59 13.18 23.51
N ARG A 157 3.40 12.63 24.44
CA ARG A 157 4.17 13.45 25.38
C ARG A 157 5.25 14.25 24.66
N ALA A 158 5.98 13.62 23.74
CA ALA A 158 7.02 14.28 22.97
C ALA A 158 6.49 15.47 22.15
N ARG A 159 5.24 15.40 21.66
CA ARG A 159 4.58 16.51 20.95
C ARG A 159 4.37 17.78 21.78
N HIS A 160 4.30 17.66 23.12
CA HIS A 160 4.02 18.78 24.02
C HIS A 160 5.25 19.23 24.82
N ALA A 161 6.42 18.63 24.55
CA ALA A 161 7.70 18.99 25.15
C ALA A 161 8.42 20.02 24.26
#